data_AF-A0A2G2NJG2-F1
#
_entry.id   AF-A0A2G2NJG2-F1
#
_cell.length_a   1.000
_cell.length_b   1.000
_cell.length_c   1.000
_cell.angle_alpha   90.00
_cell.angle_beta   90.00
_cell.angle_gamma   90.00
#
_symmetry.space_group_name_H-M   'P 1'
#
loop_
_entity.id
_entity.type
_entity.pdbx_description
1 polymer ?
#
loop_
_entity_poly.entity_id
_entity_poly.type
_entity_poly.pdbx_seq_one_letter_code
_entity_poly.pdbx_strand_id
1 'polypeptide(L)'
;MEHWTYMLGYGVHWITLYFLVSQSENKRRILVVNALVQFSYSAILIYNLLYNAQDSMGLVWLLYLIWVIGVHWLVNSILLIFRVWKKNKSFTAN
;
A
#
# COMPACT_ATOMS: atom_id res chain seq x y z
N MET A 1 0.17 3.59 24.28
CA MET A 1 0.93 4.32 23.23
C MET A 1 0.96 3.58 21.89
N GLU A 2 0.28 2.44 21.71
CA GLU A 2 0.47 1.61 20.51
C GLU A 2 -0.50 1.88 19.35
N HIS A 3 -1.73 2.32 19.61
CA HIS A 3 -2.75 2.49 18.55
C HIS A 3 -2.45 3.64 17.58
N TRP A 4 -1.77 4.69 18.06
CA TRP A 4 -1.42 5.88 17.28
C TRP A 4 -0.44 5.58 16.15
N THR A 5 0.52 4.69 16.39
CA THR A 5 1.52 4.30 15.37
C THR A 5 0.87 3.61 14.18
N TYR A 6 -0.10 2.73 14.42
CA TYR A 6 -0.85 2.06 13.34
C TYR A 6 -1.74 3.05 12.56
N MET A 7 -2.38 4.00 13.25
CA MET A 7 -3.18 5.04 12.60
C MET A 7 -2.30 5.96 11.74
N LEU A 8 -1.12 6.35 12.22
CA LEU A 8 -0.17 7.16 11.45
C LEU A 8 0.35 6.40 10.22
N GLY A 9 0.68 5.11 10.36
CA GLY A 9 1.11 4.27 9.24
C GLY A 9 0.05 4.15 8.14
N TYR A 10 -1.21 3.90 8.53
CA TYR A 10 -2.32 3.88 7.59
C TYR A 10 -2.58 5.26 6.96
N GLY A 11 -2.49 6.33 7.74
CA GLY A 11 -2.62 7.71 7.25
C GLY A 11 -1.57 8.04 6.19
N VAL A 12 -0.30 7.73 6.45
CA VAL A 12 0.79 7.91 5.49
C VAL A 12 0.54 7.11 4.22
N HIS A 13 0.09 5.86 4.34
CA HIS A 13 -0.24 5.01 3.19
C HIS A 13 -1.32 5.64 2.29
N TRP A 14 -2.43 6.09 2.88
CA TRP A 14 -3.52 6.73 2.15
C TRP A 14 -3.10 8.06 1.51
N ILE A 15 -2.27 8.84 2.19
CA ILE A 15 -1.70 10.07 1.64
C ILE A 15 -0.80 9.76 0.43
N THR A 16 0.10 8.77 0.53
CA THR A 16 0.94 8.34 -0.60
C THR A 16 0.10 7.90 -1.79
N LEU A 17 -0.95 7.11 -1.55
CA LEU A 17 -1.87 6.68 -2.60
C LEU A 17 -2.61 7.86 -3.23
N TYR A 18 -3.08 8.80 -2.42
CA TYR A 18 -3.75 10.02 -2.92
C TYR A 18 -2.83 10.84 -3.83
N PHE A 19 -1.57 11.06 -3.44
CA PHE A 19 -0.59 11.75 -4.28
C PHE A 19 -0.27 10.97 -5.56
N LEU A 20 -0.16 9.63 -5.49
CA LEU A 20 0.08 8.80 -6.67
C LEU A 20 -1.09 8.89 -7.66
N VAL A 21 -2.33 8.88 -7.16
CA VAL A 21 -3.54 9.03 -7.99
C VAL A 21 -3.61 10.44 -8.58
N SER A 22 -3.32 11.49 -7.81
CA SER A 22 -3.40 12.88 -8.31
C SER A 22 -2.37 13.18 -9.40
N GLN A 23 -1.18 12.56 -9.33
CA GLN A 23 -0.13 12.70 -10.35
C GLN A 23 -0.25 11.71 -11.52
N SER A 24 -1.26 10.84 -11.52
CA SER A 24 -1.43 9.83 -12.56
C SER A 24 -2.44 10.23 -13.62
N GLU A 25 -2.06 10.08 -14.89
CA GLU A 25 -2.95 10.27 -16.05
C GLU A 25 -4.13 9.28 -15.99
N ASN A 26 -3.86 8.02 -15.67
CA ASN A 26 -4.89 6.98 -15.57
C ASN A 26 -5.23 6.66 -14.11
N LYS A 27 -5.95 7.59 -13.46
CA LYS A 27 -6.38 7.52 -12.06
C LYS A 27 -7.15 6.23 -11.75
N ARG A 28 -8.07 5.85 -12.63
CA ARG A 28 -8.90 4.64 -12.49
C ARG A 28 -8.04 3.37 -12.44
N ARG A 29 -7.03 3.25 -13.30
CA ARG A 29 -6.12 2.10 -13.29
C ARG A 29 -5.32 2.01 -11.99
N ILE A 30 -4.79 3.12 -11.49
CA ILE A 30 -4.01 3.14 -10.23
C ILE A 30 -4.91 2.72 -9.06
N LEU A 31 -6.13 3.26 -8.98
CA LEU A 31 -7.08 2.93 -7.92
C LEU A 31 -7.48 1.45 -7.97
N VAL A 32 -7.82 0.92 -9.15
CA VAL A 32 -8.22 -0.48 -9.31
C VAL A 32 -7.08 -1.43 -8.94
N VAL A 33 -5.86 -1.17 -9.39
CA VAL A 33 -4.70 -2.02 -9.05
C VAL A 33 -4.44 -2.01 -7.55
N ASN A 34 -4.46 -0.83 -6.92
CA ASN A 34 -4.24 -0.74 -5.47
C ASN A 34 -5.36 -1.39 -4.66
N ALA A 35 -6.61 -1.18 -5.05
CA ALA A 35 -7.76 -1.80 -4.40
C ALA A 35 -7.74 -3.33 -4.54
N LEU A 36 -7.40 -3.86 -5.71
CA LEU A 36 -7.27 -5.31 -5.93
C LEU A 36 -6.18 -5.92 -5.06
N VAL A 37 -5.01 -5.28 -5.00
CA VAL A 37 -3.89 -5.76 -4.18
C VAL A 37 -4.27 -5.75 -2.70
N GLN A 38 -4.87 -4.66 -2.21
CA GLN A 38 -5.31 -4.56 -0.83
C GLN A 38 -6.40 -5.58 -0.49
N PHE A 39 -7.38 -5.77 -1.38
CA PHE A 39 -8.43 -6.77 -1.22
C PHE A 39 -7.87 -8.19 -1.17
N SER A 40 -6.90 -8.51 -2.04
CA SER A 40 -6.23 -9.82 -2.07
C SER A 40 -5.59 -10.15 -0.73
N TYR A 41 -4.85 -9.20 -0.14
CA TYR A 41 -4.20 -9.42 1.15
C TYR A 41 -5.21 -9.49 2.30
N SER A 42 -6.27 -8.67 2.28
CA SER A 42 -7.35 -8.75 3.27
C SER A 42 -8.07 -10.10 3.21
N ALA A 43 -8.35 -10.63 2.02
CA ALA A 43 -9.01 -11.93 1.86
C ALA A 43 -8.13 -13.08 2.36
N ILE A 44 -6.84 -13.07 2.02
CA ILE A 44 -5.86 -14.08 2.50
C ILE A 44 -5.72 -14.01 4.03
N LEU A 45 -5.69 -12.82 4.60
CA LEU A 45 -5.61 -12.63 6.05
C LEU A 45 -6.84 -13.19 6.76
N ILE A 46 -8.05 -12.83 6.29
CA ILE A 46 -9.31 -13.30 6.87
C ILE A 46 -9.37 -14.84 6.80
N TYR A 47 -9.02 -15.42 5.65
CA TYR A 47 -8.96 -16.87 5.50
C TYR A 47 -8.01 -17.50 6.53
N ASN A 48 -6.78 -17.00 6.65
CA ASN A 48 -5.82 -17.55 7.61
C ASN A 48 -6.25 -17.35 9.07
N LEU A 49 -6.90 -16.23 9.40
CA LEU A 49 -7.43 -15.99 10.75
C LEU A 49 -8.56 -16.96 11.09
N LEU A 50 -9.46 -17.25 10.14
CA LEU A 50 -10.62 -18.11 10.36
C LEU A 50 -10.25 -19.60 10.42
N TYR A 51 -9.27 -20.03 9.62
CA TYR A 51 -8.99 -21.45 9.42
C TYR A 51 -7.63 -21.92 9.97
N ASN A 52 -6.65 -21.04 10.17
CA ASN A 52 -5.27 -21.41 10.54
C ASN A 52 -4.79 -20.78 11.87
N ALA A 53 -5.63 -20.05 12.59
CA ALA A 53 -5.23 -19.33 13.81
C ALA A 53 -5.13 -20.20 15.07
N GLN A 54 -5.46 -21.50 15.00
CA GLN A 54 -5.56 -22.37 16.18
C GLN A 54 -4.20 -22.69 16.85
N ASP A 55 -3.07 -22.60 16.13
CA ASP A 55 -1.75 -23.01 16.66
C ASP A 55 -0.67 -21.93 16.52
N SER A 56 -0.72 -20.84 17.30
CA SER A 56 0.33 -19.78 17.37
C SER A 56 0.75 -19.08 16.05
N MET A 57 0.26 -19.55 14.90
CA MET A 57 0.55 -19.04 13.56
C MET A 57 -0.06 -17.67 13.31
N GLY A 58 -1.03 -17.23 14.13
CA GLY A 58 -1.64 -15.90 14.03
C GLY A 58 -0.61 -14.76 14.07
N LEU A 59 0.45 -14.89 14.88
CA LEU A 59 1.53 -13.90 14.94
C LEU A 59 2.36 -13.87 13.65
N VAL A 60 2.65 -15.05 13.08
CA VAL A 60 3.39 -15.18 11.82
C VAL A 60 2.62 -14.54 10.67
N TRP A 61 1.30 -14.77 10.61
CA TRP A 61 0.43 -14.15 9.62
C TRP A 61 0.34 -12.63 9.77
N LEU A 62 0.30 -12.12 11.00
CA LEU A 62 0.34 -10.69 11.27
C LEU A 62 1.66 -10.06 10.78
N LEU A 63 2.80 -10.71 11.05
CA LEU A 63 4.10 -10.25 10.56
C LEU A 63 4.16 -10.25 9.03
N TYR A 64 3.65 -11.30 8.40
CA TYR A 64 3.58 -11.38 6.94
C TYR A 64 2.71 -10.27 6.34
N LEU A 65 1.57 -9.96 6.97
CA LEU A 65 0.69 -8.88 6.56
C LEU A 65 1.40 -7.51 6.65
N ILE A 66 2.05 -7.21 7.78
CA ILE A 66 2.77 -5.95 7.97
C ILE A 66 3.88 -5.82 6.92
N TRP A 67 4.62 -6.91 6.67
CA TRP A 67 5.67 -6.94 5.64
C TRP A 67 5.10 -6.64 4.25
N VAL A 68 4.03 -7.31 3.86
CA VAL A 68 3.39 -7.14 2.56
C VAL A 68 2.82 -5.74 2.36
N ILE A 69 2.17 -5.16 3.38
CA ILE A 69 1.68 -3.77 3.36
C ILE A 69 2.87 -2.81 3.21
N GLY A 70 3.96 -3.05 3.92
CA GLY A 70 5.19 -2.27 3.84
C GLY A 70 5.82 -2.30 2.44
N VAL A 71 5.94 -3.49 1.85
CA VAL A 71 6.46 -3.67 0.47
C VAL A 71 5.55 -2.96 -0.53
N HIS A 72 4.22 -3.12 -0.42
CA HIS A 72 3.27 -2.45 -1.32
C HIS A 72 3.36 -0.93 -1.23
N TRP A 73 3.48 -0.40 -0.01
CA TRP A 73 3.71 1.03 0.21
C TRP A 73 5.02 1.52 -0.40
N LEU A 74 6.10 0.75 -0.28
CA LEU A 74 7.41 1.08 -0.84
C LEU A 74 7.37 1.13 -2.38
N VAL A 75 6.69 0.17 -3.02
CA VAL A 75 6.45 0.16 -4.47
C VAL A 75 5.67 1.41 -4.91
N ASN A 76 4.59 1.77 -4.20
CA ASN A 76 3.82 2.98 -4.50
C ASN A 76 4.65 4.25 -4.35
N SER A 77 5.49 4.32 -3.31
CA SER A 77 6.38 5.45 -3.06
C SER A 77 7.41 5.61 -4.18
N ILE A 78 8.03 4.51 -4.62
CA ILE A 78 8.97 4.51 -5.76
C ILE A 78 8.27 4.99 -7.04
N LEU A 79 7.07 4.46 -7.33
CA LEU A 79 6.28 4.88 -8.49
C LEU A 79 5.93 6.37 -8.47
N LEU A 80 5.60 6.91 -7.29
CA LEU A 80 5.32 8.33 -7.10
C LEU A 80 6.57 9.17 -7.37
N ILE A 81 7.71 8.81 -6.79
CA ILE A 81 8.98 9.52 -6.98
C ILE A 81 9.37 9.55 -8.46
N PHE A 82 9.32 8.39 -9.15
CA PHE A 82 9.63 8.32 -10.58
C PHE A 82 8.70 9.18 -11.42
N ARG A 83 7.39 9.22 -11.11
CA ARG A 83 6.43 10.06 -11.82
C ARG A 83 6.72 11.55 -11.63
N VAL A 84 6.94 11.98 -10.38
CA VAL A 84 7.26 13.39 -10.08
C VAL A 84 8.55 13.81 -10.78
N TRP A 85 9.59 12.97 -10.73
CA TRP A 85 10.86 13.25 -11.39
C TRP A 85 10.75 13.34 -12.91
N LYS A 86 10.00 12.41 -13.54
CA LYS A 86 9.74 12.43 -14.99
C LYS A 86 8.95 13.67 -15.40
N LYS A 87 7.92 14.05 -14.62
CA LYS A 87 7.10 15.24 -14.86
C LYS A 87 7.94 16.52 -14.81
N ASN A 88 8.83 16.64 -13.82
CA ASN A 88 9.71 17.80 -13.68
C ASN A 88 10.70 17.92 -14.85
N LYS A 89 11.31 16.81 -15.29
CA LYS A 89 12.19 16.80 -16.48
C LYS A 89 11.47 17.23 -17.76
N SER A 90 10.21 16.80 -17.95
CA SER A 90 9.40 17.20 -19.10
C SER A 90 9.06 18.69 -19.08
N PHE A 91 8.90 19.29 -17.90
CA PHE A 91 8.62 20.71 -17.77
C PHE A 91 9.85 21.57 -18.08
N THR A 92 11.04 21.14 -17.69
CA THR A 92 12.30 21.88 -17.95
C THR A 92 12.83 21.75 -19.38
N ALA A 93 12.24 20.87 -20.20
CA ALA A 93 12.66 20.64 -21.59
C ALA A 93 11.85 21.43 -22.63
N ASN A 94 10.82 22.16 -22.19
CA ASN A 94 10.01 23.09 -22.99
C ASN A 94 10.38 24.53 -22.63
#